data_AF-R5KTJ3-F1
#
_entry.id   AF-R5KTJ3-F1
#
_cell.length_a   1.000
_cell.length_b   1.000
_cell.length_c   1.000
_cell.angle_alpha   90.00
_cell.angle_beta   90.00
_cell.angle_gamma   90.00
#
_symmetry.space_group_name_H-M   'P 1'
#
loop_
_entity.id
_entity.type
_entity.pdbx_description
1 polymer ?
#
loop_
_entity_poly.entity_id
_entity_poly.type
_entity_poly.pdbx_seq_one_letter_code
_entity_poly.pdbx_strand_id
1 'polypeptide(L)'
;MLTEVPKGTEGAVSGNGGHEGKYYIANEDYIYQGNVNEGPCPPNTNHGQFESWVEQGDIIGAFFGHDHTNDFAGEYQGIKLVACPETGFYSYGGVHGVRTITLDEKDLSDFESEVILYTDLLDYEVSNSYKVDYGYSAYKSTFLPTVFGIVGGVVAVCAVLAIVIVIAKKKKGKKQGK
;
A
#
# COMPACT_ATOMS: atom_id res chain seq x y z
N MET A 1 -8.11 14.59 13.10
CA MET A 1 -7.16 14.69 11.97
C MET A 1 -7.77 14.41 10.60
N LEU A 2 -8.85 13.64 10.49
CA LEU A 2 -9.54 13.42 9.21
C LEU A 2 -10.95 14.02 9.27
N THR A 3 -11.47 14.46 8.11
CA THR A 3 -12.81 15.03 7.97
C THR A 3 -13.70 14.07 7.18
N GLU A 4 -14.86 13.70 7.73
CA GLU A 4 -15.84 12.84 7.05
C GLU A 4 -16.46 13.59 5.86
N VAL A 5 -16.55 12.92 4.72
CA VAL A 5 -17.06 13.48 3.46
C VAL A 5 -17.99 12.48 2.73
N PRO A 6 -18.82 12.94 1.77
CA PRO A 6 -19.59 12.05 0.93
C PRO A 6 -18.72 11.10 0.09
N LYS A 7 -19.25 9.91 -0.20
CA LYS A 7 -18.63 8.96 -1.13
C LYS A 7 -18.36 9.59 -2.50
N GLY A 8 -17.16 9.36 -3.03
CA GLY A 8 -16.75 9.85 -4.35
C GLY A 8 -16.16 11.26 -4.34
N THR A 9 -16.01 11.87 -3.16
CA THR A 9 -15.20 13.08 -2.99
C THR A 9 -13.76 12.79 -3.41
N GLU A 10 -13.15 13.68 -4.19
CA GLU A 10 -11.76 13.55 -4.63
C GLU A 10 -10.80 13.51 -3.44
N GLY A 11 -9.81 12.62 -3.49
CA GLY A 11 -8.85 12.42 -2.39
C GLY A 11 -9.43 11.71 -1.15
N ALA A 12 -10.69 11.27 -1.17
CA ALA A 12 -11.28 10.59 -0.03
C ALA A 12 -10.86 9.11 0.07
N VAL A 13 -10.47 8.70 1.27
CA VAL A 13 -10.18 7.30 1.63
C VAL A 13 -11.39 6.67 2.32
N SER A 14 -11.57 5.36 2.14
CA SER A 14 -12.63 4.60 2.83
C SER A 14 -12.25 4.36 4.28
N GLY A 15 -13.21 4.49 5.20
CA GLY A 15 -13.04 4.05 6.59
C GLY A 15 -12.98 2.52 6.71
N ASN A 16 -12.30 2.05 7.75
CA ASN A 16 -12.12 0.64 8.10
C ASN A 16 -12.82 0.28 9.43
N GLY A 17 -13.13 -1.00 9.63
CA GLY A 17 -13.73 -1.52 10.87
C GLY A 17 -15.05 -0.85 11.23
N GLY A 18 -15.14 -0.24 12.42
CA GLY A 18 -16.33 0.50 12.89
C GLY A 18 -16.72 1.70 12.02
N HIS A 19 -15.91 2.06 11.03
CA HIS A 19 -16.12 3.17 10.10
C HIS A 19 -16.40 2.71 8.66
N GLU A 20 -16.70 1.42 8.45
CA GLU A 20 -17.10 0.91 7.13
C GLU A 20 -18.27 1.71 6.52
N GLY A 21 -18.15 2.01 5.23
CA GLY A 21 -19.15 2.79 4.48
C GLY A 21 -19.04 4.32 4.64
N LYS A 22 -18.12 4.80 5.48
CA LYS A 22 -17.78 6.21 5.60
C LYS A 22 -16.52 6.55 4.80
N TYR A 23 -16.37 7.82 4.46
CA TYR A 23 -15.26 8.32 3.65
C TYR A 23 -14.65 9.56 4.30
N TYR A 24 -13.34 9.71 4.17
CA TYR A 24 -12.58 10.72 4.88
C TYR A 24 -11.54 11.38 3.99
N ILE A 25 -11.33 12.68 4.15
CA ILE A 25 -10.16 13.39 3.61
C ILE A 25 -9.21 13.76 4.74
N ALA A 26 -7.93 13.93 4.40
CA ALA A 26 -6.97 14.60 5.27
C ALA A 26 -7.49 15.99 5.64
N ASN A 27 -7.36 16.37 6.91
CA ASN A 27 -7.64 17.72 7.35
C ASN A 27 -6.32 18.47 7.54
N GLU A 28 -6.08 19.45 6.67
CA GLU A 28 -4.87 20.27 6.63
C GLU A 28 -4.68 21.14 7.88
N ASP A 29 -5.74 21.39 8.66
CA ASP A 29 -5.62 22.08 9.95
C ASP A 29 -4.85 21.25 10.99
N TYR A 30 -4.78 19.92 10.80
CA TYR A 30 -4.11 19.00 11.71
C TYR A 30 -2.90 18.32 11.08
N ILE A 31 -3.00 17.92 9.80
CA ILE A 31 -1.95 17.20 9.08
C ILE A 31 -1.05 18.19 8.37
N TYR A 32 0.22 18.23 8.75
CA TYR A 32 1.20 19.20 8.24
C TYR A 32 2.26 18.57 7.32
N GLN A 33 2.33 17.24 7.22
CA GLN A 33 3.26 16.52 6.36
C GLN A 33 2.62 15.24 5.83
N GLY A 34 3.04 14.80 4.64
CA GLY A 34 2.71 13.50 4.06
C GLY A 34 1.26 13.40 3.61
N ASN A 35 0.79 12.17 3.41
CA ASN A 35 -0.46 11.86 2.74
C ASN A 35 -1.24 10.77 3.48
N VAL A 36 -2.56 10.92 3.45
CA VAL A 36 -3.51 9.89 3.88
C VAL A 36 -3.96 9.15 2.62
N ASN A 37 -3.28 8.04 2.32
CA ASN A 37 -3.48 7.25 1.10
C ASN A 37 -4.47 6.09 1.31
N GLU A 38 -4.66 5.65 2.55
CA GLU A 38 -5.71 4.72 2.93
C GLU A 38 -6.32 5.10 4.28
N GLY A 39 -7.55 4.64 4.53
CA GLY A 39 -8.21 4.89 5.81
C GLY A 39 -7.44 4.19 6.93
N PRO A 40 -7.07 4.88 8.02
CA PRO A 40 -6.47 4.21 9.16
C PRO A 40 -7.38 3.09 9.68
N CYS A 41 -6.80 2.09 10.34
CA CYS A 41 -7.54 0.96 10.92
C CYS A 41 -7.72 1.09 12.44
N PRO A 42 -8.55 2.03 12.95
CA PRO A 42 -8.78 2.18 14.38
C PRO A 42 -9.57 0.99 14.96
N PRO A 43 -9.55 0.79 16.29
CA PRO A 43 -10.43 -0.16 16.92
C PRO A 43 -11.91 0.18 16.66
N ASN A 44 -12.75 -0.85 16.52
CA ASN A 44 -14.20 -0.68 16.31
C ASN A 44 -14.91 0.07 17.45
N THR A 45 -14.30 0.10 18.64
CA THR A 45 -14.84 0.78 19.81
C THR A 45 -13.73 1.61 20.44
N ASN A 46 -13.98 2.91 20.61
CA ASN A 46 -13.08 3.78 21.35
C ASN A 46 -13.25 3.50 22.86
N HIS A 47 -12.15 3.13 23.51
CA HIS A 47 -12.10 2.86 24.95
C HIS A 47 -11.40 3.98 25.74
N GLY A 48 -11.17 5.14 25.14
CA GLY A 48 -10.54 6.28 25.82
C GLY A 48 -9.02 6.29 25.75
N GLN A 49 -8.40 5.52 24.84
CA GLN A 49 -6.94 5.40 24.79
C GLN A 49 -6.27 6.74 24.48
N PHE A 50 -6.76 7.45 23.46
CA PHE A 50 -6.20 8.76 23.09
C PHE A 50 -6.48 9.80 24.18
N GLU A 51 -7.69 9.80 24.73
CA GLU A 51 -8.09 10.69 25.82
C GLU A 51 -7.21 10.50 27.06
N SER A 52 -6.84 9.25 27.38
CA SER A 52 -5.91 8.97 28.48
C SER A 52 -4.51 9.53 28.24
N TRP A 53 -4.07 9.62 26.98
CA TRP A 53 -2.78 10.24 26.65
C TRP A 53 -2.81 11.75 26.86
N VAL A 54 -3.92 12.39 26.47
CA VAL A 54 -4.13 13.82 26.68
C VAL A 54 -4.23 14.15 28.16
N GLU A 55 -4.94 13.33 28.95
CA GLU A 55 -5.04 13.50 30.42
C GLU A 55 -3.70 13.31 31.12
N GLN A 56 -2.88 12.37 30.65
CA GLN A 56 -1.54 12.13 31.19
C GLN A 56 -0.61 13.34 30.97
N GLY A 57 -0.71 14.01 29.82
CA GLY A 57 -0.06 15.30 29.56
C GLY A 57 1.46 15.27 29.33
N ASP A 58 2.10 14.09 29.27
CA ASP A 58 3.53 13.91 29.00
C ASP A 58 3.85 13.21 27.67
N ILE A 59 2.81 12.86 26.89
CA ILE A 59 2.96 12.22 25.57
C ILE A 59 2.96 13.31 24.49
N ILE A 60 4.13 13.53 23.89
CA ILE A 60 4.31 14.52 22.81
C ILE A 60 4.04 13.94 21.41
N GLY A 61 4.05 12.61 21.26
CA GLY A 61 3.68 11.97 20.01
C GLY A 61 3.61 10.44 20.03
N ALA A 62 3.02 9.89 18.98
CA ALA A 62 2.85 8.46 18.76
C ALA A 62 3.04 8.12 17.28
N PHE A 63 3.71 7.00 17.02
CA PHE A 63 4.05 6.52 15.68
C PHE A 63 3.34 5.20 15.39
N PHE A 64 2.74 5.10 14.21
CA PHE A 64 1.89 4.00 13.81
C PHE A 64 2.39 3.38 12.51
N GLY A 65 2.31 2.05 12.41
CA GLY A 65 2.46 1.32 11.15
C GLY A 65 1.11 0.73 10.73
N HIS A 66 1.12 -0.51 10.22
CA HIS A 66 -0.07 -1.27 9.78
C HIS A 66 -0.72 -0.77 8.49
N ASP A 67 -0.95 0.54 8.35
CA ASP A 67 -1.53 1.15 7.15
C ASP A 67 -0.39 1.56 6.20
N HIS A 68 0.01 0.63 5.33
CA HIS A 68 1.30 0.63 4.61
C HIS A 68 1.54 1.87 3.72
N THR A 69 0.48 2.47 3.20
CA THR A 69 0.59 3.60 2.26
C THR A 69 0.59 4.95 2.94
N ASN A 70 0.24 5.02 4.22
CA ASN A 70 0.16 6.27 4.96
C ASN A 70 1.55 6.70 5.43
N ASP A 71 1.90 7.96 5.15
CA ASP A 71 3.18 8.57 5.56
C ASP A 71 2.98 9.92 6.26
N PHE A 72 1.74 10.23 6.63
CA PHE A 72 1.37 11.53 7.19
C PHE A 72 1.90 11.77 8.61
N ALA A 73 2.13 13.03 8.94
CA ALA A 73 2.30 13.51 10.31
C ALA A 73 1.34 14.67 10.56
N GLY A 74 0.67 14.62 11.71
CA GLY A 74 -0.22 15.67 12.15
C GLY A 74 -0.23 15.81 13.66
N GLU A 75 -0.83 16.88 14.15
CA GLU A 75 -0.98 17.13 15.57
C GLU A 75 -2.45 17.24 15.94
N TYR A 76 -2.83 16.60 17.05
CA TYR A 76 -4.17 16.70 17.59
C TYR A 76 -4.10 16.78 19.11
N GLN A 77 -4.71 17.82 19.68
CA GLN A 77 -4.71 18.08 21.14
C GLN A 77 -3.31 18.09 21.77
N GLY A 78 -2.30 18.64 21.08
CA GLY A 78 -0.92 18.73 21.57
C GLY A 78 -0.11 17.45 21.42
N ILE A 79 -0.64 16.41 20.77
CA ILE A 79 0.05 15.14 20.53
C ILE A 79 0.26 14.95 19.03
N LYS A 80 1.51 14.75 18.61
CA LYS A 80 1.86 14.43 17.23
C LYS A 80 1.50 12.96 16.92
N LEU A 81 0.56 12.74 16.01
CA LEU A 81 0.13 11.41 15.58
C LEU A 81 0.65 11.15 14.17
N VAL A 82 1.51 10.14 14.03
CA VAL A 82 2.35 9.98 12.85
C VAL A 82 2.22 8.58 12.26
N ALA A 83 1.85 8.49 10.98
CA ALA A 83 1.88 7.24 10.23
C ALA A 83 3.25 7.07 9.56
N CYS A 84 3.80 5.86 9.65
CA CYS A 84 5.07 5.47 9.06
C CYS A 84 4.81 4.61 7.80
N PRO A 85 5.49 4.91 6.68
CA PRO A 85 5.39 4.08 5.47
C PRO A 85 6.02 2.70 5.68
N GLU A 86 5.75 1.77 4.76
CA GLU A 86 6.41 0.46 4.75
C GLU A 86 7.92 0.59 4.46
N THR A 87 8.78 -0.10 5.22
CA THR A 87 10.25 -0.08 4.98
C THR A 87 10.73 -1.05 3.91
N GLY A 88 9.86 -1.92 3.38
CA GLY A 88 10.24 -2.96 2.43
C GLY A 88 9.14 -3.31 1.44
N PHE A 89 9.46 -4.22 0.52
CA PHE A 89 8.59 -4.52 -0.62
C PHE A 89 7.85 -5.85 -0.46
N TYR A 90 7.53 -6.28 0.77
CA TYR A 90 6.88 -7.57 0.97
C TYR A 90 5.38 -7.46 0.82
N SER A 91 4.80 -6.42 1.42
CA SER A 91 3.40 -6.11 1.38
C SER A 91 3.11 -5.05 0.31
N TYR A 92 1.82 -4.75 0.12
CA TYR A 92 1.38 -3.74 -0.82
C TYR A 92 1.67 -2.34 -0.29
N GLY A 93 1.80 -1.39 -1.22
CA GLY A 93 1.85 0.03 -0.92
C GLY A 93 2.86 0.72 -1.82
N GLY A 94 2.54 1.90 -2.37
CA GLY A 94 3.44 2.60 -3.30
C GLY A 94 4.47 3.51 -2.63
N VAL A 95 4.40 3.65 -1.30
CA VAL A 95 5.26 4.55 -0.52
C VAL A 95 6.14 3.70 0.37
N HIS A 96 7.43 3.62 0.03
CA HIS A 96 8.42 2.83 0.77
C HIS A 96 9.51 3.71 1.35
N GLY A 97 9.78 3.57 2.64
CA GLY A 97 10.79 4.36 3.31
C GLY A 97 10.94 4.04 4.80
N VAL A 98 11.79 4.82 5.45
CA VAL A 98 11.90 4.84 6.91
C VAL A 98 11.51 6.22 7.40
N ARG A 99 11.00 6.28 8.63
CA ARG A 99 10.79 7.55 9.32
C ARG A 99 11.82 7.71 10.43
N THR A 100 12.53 8.82 10.41
CA THR A 100 13.48 9.17 11.48
C THR A 100 12.77 9.96 12.57
N ILE A 101 13.32 9.90 13.78
CA ILE A 101 12.88 10.66 14.93
C ILE A 101 14.14 11.27 15.55
N THR A 102 14.16 12.59 15.65
CA THR A 102 15.29 13.33 16.22
C THR A 102 14.80 14.05 17.47
N LEU A 103 15.47 13.77 18.59
CA LEU A 103 15.20 14.36 19.89
C LEU A 103 16.34 15.29 20.29
N ASP A 104 16.02 16.49 20.77
CA ASP A 104 17.00 17.34 21.44
C ASP A 104 17.08 16.95 22.91
N GLU A 105 18.24 16.45 23.35
CA GLU A 105 18.46 16.09 24.76
C GLU A 105 18.23 17.27 25.72
N LYS A 106 18.35 18.51 25.24
CA LYS A 106 18.11 19.72 26.03
C LYS A 106 16.65 20.14 26.08
N ASP A 107 15.84 19.68 25.15
CA ASP A 107 14.41 19.99 25.05
C ASP A 107 13.63 18.80 24.51
N LEU A 108 13.08 18.02 25.43
CA LEU A 108 12.23 16.87 25.14
C LEU A 108 10.74 17.24 25.09
N SER A 109 10.40 18.53 25.06
CA SER A 109 9.01 18.95 24.86
C SER A 109 8.56 18.81 23.39
N ASP A 110 9.51 18.62 22.48
CA ASP A 110 9.23 18.38 21.07
C ASP A 110 10.21 17.40 20.40
N PHE A 111 9.92 17.00 19.16
CA PHE A 111 10.77 16.22 18.29
C PHE A 111 10.61 16.61 16.81
N GLU A 112 11.67 16.39 16.04
CA GLU A 112 11.63 16.44 14.57
C GLU A 112 11.47 15.03 13.99
N SER A 113 10.79 14.93 12.84
CA SER A 113 10.62 13.66 12.14
C SER A 113 10.47 13.88 10.64
N GLU A 114 11.10 13.02 9.86
CA GLU A 114 11.04 13.03 8.40
C GLU A 114 10.96 11.62 7.84
N VAL A 115 10.40 11.49 6.65
CA VAL A 115 10.42 10.25 5.87
C VAL A 115 11.58 10.32 4.89
N ILE A 116 12.40 9.28 4.89
CA ILE A 116 13.43 9.06 3.89
C ILE A 116 12.96 7.90 3.01
N LEU A 117 12.70 8.19 1.74
CA LEU A 117 12.19 7.21 0.79
C LEU A 117 13.28 6.22 0.39
N TYR A 118 12.86 5.01 -0.01
CA TYR A 118 13.78 3.97 -0.45
C TYR A 118 14.65 4.41 -1.64
N THR A 119 14.13 5.31 -2.49
CA THR A 119 14.84 5.88 -3.63
C THR A 119 16.05 6.71 -3.22
N ASP A 120 16.01 7.27 -2.00
CA ASP A 120 17.09 8.08 -1.45
C ASP A 120 18.04 7.24 -0.57
N LEU A 121 17.55 6.11 -0.04
CA LEU A 121 18.33 5.21 0.82
C LEU A 121 19.14 4.16 0.06
N LEU A 122 18.62 3.67 -1.07
CA LEU A 122 19.17 2.54 -1.79
C LEU A 122 19.95 3.00 -3.02
N ASP A 123 21.08 2.36 -3.27
CA ASP A 123 21.92 2.58 -4.45
C ASP A 123 21.49 1.74 -5.66
N TYR A 124 20.36 1.04 -5.55
CA TYR A 124 19.81 0.18 -6.60
C TYR A 124 18.32 0.42 -6.80
N GLU A 125 17.87 0.20 -8.04
CA GLU A 125 16.46 0.22 -8.38
C GLU A 125 15.80 -1.13 -8.11
N VAL A 126 14.59 -1.09 -7.56
CA VAL A 126 13.73 -2.27 -7.46
C VAL A 126 13.12 -2.53 -8.83
N SER A 127 13.74 -3.45 -9.57
CA SER A 127 13.48 -3.73 -10.99
C SER A 127 12.06 -4.15 -11.39
N ASN A 128 11.16 -4.39 -10.43
CA ASN A 128 9.81 -4.86 -10.71
C ASN A 128 8.79 -3.95 -10.02
N SER A 129 8.13 -3.09 -10.81
CA SER A 129 7.10 -2.17 -10.34
C SER A 129 5.91 -2.88 -9.67
N TYR A 130 5.56 -4.09 -10.11
CA TYR A 130 4.51 -4.85 -9.45
C TYR A 130 4.86 -5.19 -8.00
N LYS A 131 6.13 -5.49 -7.69
CA LYS A 131 6.56 -5.70 -6.31
C LYS A 131 6.56 -4.40 -5.51
N VAL A 132 6.88 -3.28 -6.16
CA VAL A 132 6.84 -1.96 -5.53
C VAL A 132 5.41 -1.63 -5.13
N ASP A 133 4.44 -1.78 -6.02
CA ASP A 133 3.07 -1.35 -5.75
C ASP A 133 2.26 -2.38 -4.93
N TYR A 134 2.45 -3.68 -5.21
CA TYR A 134 1.59 -4.76 -4.68
C TYR A 134 2.32 -5.73 -3.74
N GLY A 135 3.63 -5.55 -3.56
CA GLY A 135 4.43 -6.41 -2.69
C GLY A 135 4.88 -7.72 -3.31
N TYR A 136 5.96 -8.25 -2.75
CA TYR A 136 6.55 -9.52 -3.12
C TYR A 136 5.59 -10.70 -2.87
N SER A 137 4.76 -10.62 -1.83
CA SER A 137 3.76 -11.65 -1.53
C SER A 137 2.79 -11.82 -2.71
N ALA A 138 2.17 -10.73 -3.16
CA ALA A 138 1.25 -10.73 -4.30
C ALA A 138 1.97 -11.08 -5.62
N TYR A 139 3.22 -10.63 -5.78
CA TYR A 139 4.03 -11.01 -6.92
C TYR A 139 4.19 -12.54 -7.03
N LYS A 140 4.44 -13.22 -5.91
CA LYS A 140 4.64 -14.67 -5.87
C LYS A 140 3.32 -15.45 -5.94
N SER A 141 2.28 -15.01 -5.25
CA SER A 141 1.01 -15.73 -5.14
C SER A 141 0.07 -15.50 -6.33
N THR A 142 0.16 -14.34 -6.97
CA THR A 142 -0.83 -13.90 -7.97
C THR A 142 -0.18 -13.64 -9.31
N PHE A 143 0.83 -12.76 -9.36
CA PHE A 143 1.43 -12.35 -10.63
C PHE A 143 2.11 -13.51 -11.36
N LEU A 144 3.04 -14.21 -10.71
CA LEU A 144 3.78 -15.32 -11.32
C LEU A 144 2.83 -16.45 -11.82
N PRO A 145 1.90 -16.98 -11.01
CA PRO A 145 0.97 -18.00 -11.47
C PRO A 145 0.10 -17.54 -12.65
N THR A 146 -0.35 -16.28 -12.65
CA THR A 146 -1.15 -15.73 -13.76
C THR A 146 -0.35 -15.70 -15.05
N VAL A 147 0.89 -15.18 -15.01
CA VAL A 147 1.78 -15.13 -16.18
C VAL A 147 2.07 -16.52 -16.71
N PHE A 148 2.46 -17.47 -15.86
CA PHE A 148 2.73 -18.84 -16.29
C PHE A 148 1.48 -19.55 -16.81
N GLY A 149 0.32 -19.30 -16.21
CA GLY A 149 -0.97 -19.83 -16.68
C GLY A 149 -1.32 -19.33 -18.09
N ILE A 150 -1.18 -18.02 -18.34
CA ILE A 150 -1.42 -17.43 -19.67
C ILE A 150 -0.45 -18.00 -20.70
N VAL A 151 0.85 -18.02 -20.39
CA VAL A 151 1.87 -18.54 -21.31
C VAL A 151 1.63 -20.03 -21.61
N GLY A 152 1.37 -20.84 -20.58
CA GLY A 152 1.05 -22.26 -20.75
C GLY A 152 -0.22 -22.48 -21.60
N GLY A 153 -1.27 -21.68 -21.37
CA GLY A 153 -2.49 -21.71 -22.17
C GLY A 153 -2.25 -21.38 -23.64
N VAL A 154 -1.47 -20.33 -23.92
CA VAL A 154 -1.10 -19.95 -25.30
C VAL A 154 -0.32 -21.07 -25.98
N VAL A 155 0.67 -21.66 -25.30
CA VAL A 155 1.47 -22.78 -25.83
C VAL A 155 0.57 -23.99 -26.14
N ALA A 156 -0.37 -24.33 -25.26
CA ALA A 156 -1.30 -25.42 -25.48
C ALA A 156 -2.21 -25.18 -26.70
N VAL A 157 -2.76 -23.96 -26.84
CA VAL A 157 -3.58 -23.58 -28.01
C VAL A 157 -2.76 -23.67 -29.30
N CYS A 158 -1.53 -23.16 -29.31
CA CYS A 158 -0.63 -23.26 -30.46
C CYS A 158 -0.32 -24.73 -30.83
N ALA A 159 -0.10 -25.60 -29.83
CA ALA A 159 0.12 -27.02 -30.06
C ALA A 159 -1.11 -27.72 -30.66
N VAL A 160 -2.32 -27.43 -30.16
CA VAL A 160 -3.57 -27.96 -30.70
C VAL A 160 -3.77 -27.50 -32.14
N LEU A 161 -3.55 -26.21 -32.43
CA LEU A 161 -3.64 -25.67 -33.80
C LEU A 161 -2.63 -26.34 -34.74
N ALA A 162 -1.39 -26.55 -34.30
CA ALA A 162 -0.37 -27.25 -35.08
C ALA A 162 -0.80 -28.70 -35.41
N ILE A 163 -1.35 -29.43 -34.44
CA ILE A 163 -1.87 -30.79 -34.63
C ILE A 163 -3.02 -30.79 -35.66
N VAL A 164 -3.98 -29.86 -35.53
CA VAL A 164 -5.10 -29.72 -36.48
C VAL A 164 -4.59 -29.46 -37.90
N ILE A 165 -3.60 -28.58 -38.07
CA ILE A 165 -2.98 -28.26 -39.37
C ILE A 165 -2.31 -29.51 -39.97
N VAL A 166 -1.56 -30.28 -39.17
CA VAL A 166 -0.90 -31.52 -39.63
C VAL A 166 -1.93 -32.55 -40.10
N ILE A 167 -3.03 -32.73 -39.34
CA ILE A 167 -4.11 -33.65 -39.72
C ILE A 167 -4.79 -33.19 -41.01
N ALA A 168 -5.07 -31.89 -41.16
CA ALA A 168 -5.68 -31.33 -42.36
C ALA A 168 -4.79 -31.52 -43.61
N LYS A 169 -3.46 -31.30 -43.47
CA LYS A 169 -2.48 -31.55 -44.55
C LYS A 169 -2.45 -33.03 -44.95
N LYS A 170 -2.42 -33.97 -43.98
CA LYS A 170 -2.48 -35.41 -44.27
C LYS A 170 -3.77 -35.81 -45.01
N LYS A 171 -4.93 -35.25 -44.63
CA LYS A 171 -6.21 -35.52 -45.31
C LYS A 171 -6.23 -34.98 -46.75
N LYS A 172 -5.67 -33.78 -47.01
CA LYS A 172 -5.56 -33.23 -48.37
C LYS A 172 -4.64 -34.08 -49.27
N GLY A 173 -3.48 -34.52 -48.77
CA GLY A 173 -2.56 -35.39 -49.52
C GLY A 173 -3.18 -36.73 -49.92
N LYS A 174 -3.98 -37.35 -49.04
CA LYS A 174 -4.72 -38.59 -49.38
C LYS A 174 -5.83 -38.40 -50.42
N LYS A 175 -6.38 -37.19 -50.58
CA LYS A 175 -7.42 -36.89 -51.59
C LYS A 175 -6.85 -36.59 -52.98
N GLN A 176 -5.58 -36.18 -53.09
CA GLN A 176 -4.93 -35.87 -54.37
C GLN A 176 -4.16 -37.06 -54.99
N GLY A 177 -3.96 -38.15 -54.22
CA GLY A 177 -3.32 -39.40 -54.70
C GLY A 177 -4.30 -40.51 -55.11
N LYS A 178 -5.58 -40.18 -55.31
CA LYS A 178 -6.60 -41.02 -55.96
C LYS A 178 -7.02 -40.32 -57.23
#